data_AF-A0A1D6IV32-F1
#
_entry.id   AF-A0A1D6IV32-F1
#
_cell.length_a   1.000
_cell.length_b   1.000
_cell.length_c   1.000
_cell.angle_alpha   90.00
_cell.angle_beta   90.00
_cell.angle_gamma   90.00
#
_symmetry.space_group_name_H-M   'P 1'
#
loop_
_entity.id
_entity.type
_entity.pdbx_description
1 polymer ?
#
loop_
_entity_poly.entity_id
_entity_poly.type
_entity_poly.pdbx_seq_one_letter_code
_entity_poly.pdbx_strand_id
1 'polypeptide(L)'
;MYRITGDDWDNWKDVSSHFGVSSSFATAKKIGATGLRGRSWPDLDMLPFGWLTDPSVNQGPHRKCNLTLDEQKAQMALWSMTKSPLMYGGDLRNLDDSTLNIITNSGLLKINHYSRNNMEFHYVHSERTSNGEHSGHFRSPYPVRVTKNDGIFVSLTACSDDAAKGWYMFPQDGKPDHICRNYEILNDKNVSFCLGKTKRFLASDVLTMDTKEHQSKFHISVTNTDDTCLDASAGRRQTASEIRLPMFSACRWHAKQMWELNANGNLVSSYSRLCATVESRDEGGTSGGRAWIATGSEGEIYLAFFNLDSMSRKMTVQISDLGKVLGRNLLEKNPCSYTEVWSGKNFGPVKEEISAVVHSHGSMVFEIIC
;
A
#
# COMPACT_ATOMS: atom_id res chain seq x y z
N MET A 1 19.05 -7.00 -8.56
CA MET A 1 17.70 -6.87 -7.98
C MET A 1 17.79 -6.93 -6.47
N TYR A 2 16.79 -6.42 -5.76
CA TYR A 2 16.71 -6.53 -4.30
C TYR A 2 15.23 -6.66 -3.91
N ARG A 3 14.89 -7.69 -3.14
CA ARG A 3 13.50 -7.92 -2.71
C ARG A 3 13.03 -6.79 -1.79
N ILE A 4 11.90 -6.18 -2.12
CA ILE A 4 11.35 -5.02 -1.38
C ILE A 4 10.13 -5.35 -0.51
N THR A 5 9.55 -6.54 -0.69
CA THR A 5 8.43 -7.08 0.09
C THR A 5 8.80 -8.41 0.75
N GLY A 6 7.89 -8.99 1.53
CA GLY A 6 7.94 -10.40 1.84
C GLY A 6 7.54 -11.27 0.64
N ASP A 7 7.37 -12.56 0.89
CA ASP A 7 6.94 -13.50 -0.15
C ASP A 7 5.55 -13.11 -0.67
N ASP A 8 5.41 -13.12 -1.99
CA ASP A 8 4.14 -12.90 -2.71
C ASP A 8 3.49 -14.26 -3.01
N TRP A 9 2.19 -14.36 -2.71
CA TRP A 9 1.37 -15.52 -3.04
C TRP A 9 0.08 -15.09 -3.72
N ASP A 10 -0.64 -16.07 -4.23
CA ASP A 10 -1.81 -15.91 -5.08
C ASP A 10 -3.09 -15.54 -4.31
N ASN A 11 -3.02 -14.49 -3.50
CA ASN A 11 -4.20 -13.85 -2.90
C ASN A 11 -4.13 -12.34 -3.08
N TRP A 12 -5.29 -11.70 -3.25
CA TRP A 12 -5.37 -10.27 -3.53
C TRP A 12 -4.72 -9.39 -2.44
N LYS A 13 -4.71 -9.84 -1.18
CA LYS A 13 -4.10 -9.08 -0.09
C LYS A 13 -2.59 -8.95 -0.26
N ASP A 14 -1.92 -10.02 -0.68
CA ASP A 14 -0.50 -9.97 -1.07
C ASP A 14 -0.30 -8.99 -2.23
N VAL A 15 -1.00 -9.19 -3.36
CA VAL A 15 -0.87 -8.36 -4.57
C VAL A 15 -1.12 -6.88 -4.31
N SER A 16 -2.21 -6.54 -3.60
CA SER A 16 -2.59 -5.16 -3.30
C SER A 16 -1.61 -4.42 -2.39
N SER A 17 -0.85 -5.14 -1.55
CA SER A 17 0.15 -4.55 -0.67
C SER A 17 1.33 -3.93 -1.44
N HIS A 18 1.67 -4.49 -2.60
CA HIS A 18 2.80 -4.06 -3.43
C HIS A 18 2.62 -2.66 -3.99
N PHE A 19 1.38 -2.18 -4.19
CA PHE A 19 1.12 -0.85 -4.74
C PHE A 19 1.72 0.26 -3.87
N GLY A 20 1.54 0.17 -2.55
CA GLY A 20 2.08 1.14 -1.61
C GLY A 20 3.60 1.12 -1.56
N VAL A 21 4.19 -0.08 -1.46
CA VAL A 21 5.66 -0.25 -1.42
C VAL A 21 6.29 0.24 -2.72
N SER A 22 5.73 -0.16 -3.86
CA SER A 22 6.21 0.24 -5.19
C SER A 22 6.20 1.75 -5.38
N SER A 23 5.13 2.43 -4.93
CA SER A 23 5.03 3.89 -4.98
C SER A 23 6.13 4.57 -4.16
N SER A 24 6.38 4.09 -2.93
CA SER A 24 7.45 4.61 -2.08
C SER A 24 8.83 4.44 -2.72
N PHE A 25 9.10 3.28 -3.35
CA PHE A 25 10.36 3.04 -4.05
C PHE A 25 10.52 3.87 -5.33
N ALA A 26 9.42 4.11 -6.07
CA ALA A 26 9.42 5.02 -7.21
C ALA A 26 9.74 6.46 -6.77
N THR A 27 9.07 6.95 -5.72
CA THR A 27 9.28 8.28 -5.12
C THR A 27 10.72 8.46 -4.65
N ALA A 28 11.30 7.43 -4.03
CA ALA A 28 12.70 7.41 -3.62
C ALA A 28 13.71 7.23 -4.77
N LYS A 29 13.24 7.23 -6.04
CA LYS A 29 14.05 7.02 -7.26
C LYS A 29 14.88 5.75 -7.20
N LYS A 30 14.31 4.68 -6.68
CA LYS A 30 14.97 3.38 -6.48
C LYS A 30 14.72 2.38 -7.62
N ILE A 31 13.77 2.67 -8.52
CA ILE A 31 13.55 1.88 -9.74
C ILE A 31 14.74 2.09 -10.69
N GLY A 32 15.50 1.02 -10.95
CA GLY A 32 16.67 1.08 -11.84
C GLY A 32 17.85 1.89 -11.28
N ALA A 33 17.95 2.03 -9.96
CA ALA A 33 19.00 2.82 -9.31
C ALA A 33 20.40 2.29 -9.62
N THR A 34 21.37 3.21 -9.75
CA THR A 34 22.78 2.86 -9.98
C THR A 34 23.35 2.13 -8.77
N GLY A 35 23.85 0.92 -9.00
CA GLY A 35 24.59 0.11 -8.03
C GLY A 35 25.99 -0.22 -8.55
N LEU A 36 26.72 -1.02 -7.76
CA LEU A 36 28.15 -1.33 -7.99
C LEU A 36 28.44 -2.01 -9.34
N ARG A 37 27.51 -2.82 -9.86
CA ARG A 37 27.66 -3.59 -11.12
C ARG A 37 26.64 -3.20 -12.19
N GLY A 38 26.10 -1.97 -12.13
CA GLY A 38 25.07 -1.49 -13.03
C GLY A 38 23.76 -1.16 -12.30
N ARG A 39 22.64 -1.15 -13.04
CA ARG A 39 21.33 -0.78 -12.48
C ARG A 39 20.75 -1.89 -11.63
N SER A 40 20.09 -1.51 -10.55
CA SER A 40 19.42 -2.41 -9.61
C SER A 40 17.91 -2.17 -9.63
N TRP A 41 17.14 -3.25 -9.66
CA TRP A 41 15.69 -3.22 -9.79
C TRP A 41 15.01 -3.69 -8.49
N PRO A 42 13.94 -3.02 -8.05
CA PRO A 42 13.12 -3.48 -6.94
C PRO A 42 12.45 -4.80 -7.35
N ASP A 43 12.53 -5.80 -6.49
CA ASP A 43 11.95 -7.11 -6.71
C ASP A 43 10.70 -7.27 -5.85
N LEU A 44 9.56 -7.34 -6.55
CA LEU A 44 8.23 -7.58 -5.99
C LEU A 44 7.93 -9.08 -5.77
N ASP A 45 8.95 -9.93 -5.91
CA ASP A 45 8.85 -11.39 -5.85
C ASP A 45 8.26 -12.04 -7.11
N MET A 46 8.19 -13.37 -7.09
CA MET A 46 7.76 -14.20 -8.22
C MET A 46 6.28 -14.01 -8.56
N LEU A 47 5.89 -14.29 -9.81
CA LEU A 47 4.51 -14.30 -10.27
C LEU A 47 3.87 -15.67 -9.93
N PRO A 48 2.92 -15.74 -8.97
CA PRO A 48 2.32 -16.99 -8.53
C PRO A 48 1.15 -17.35 -9.45
N PHE A 49 1.46 -17.64 -10.72
CA PHE A 49 0.47 -17.96 -11.76
C PHE A 49 0.48 -19.45 -12.11
N GLY A 50 -0.60 -19.92 -12.75
CA GLY A 50 -0.70 -21.29 -13.25
C GLY A 50 -0.78 -22.34 -12.13
N TRP A 51 0.03 -23.40 -12.26
CA TRP A 51 0.01 -24.56 -11.36
C TRP A 51 1.07 -24.43 -10.26
N LEU A 52 0.61 -24.40 -9.00
CA LEU A 52 1.39 -24.02 -7.82
C LEU A 52 1.27 -25.06 -6.70
N THR A 53 2.04 -24.86 -5.63
CA THR A 53 1.90 -25.57 -4.35
C THR A 53 1.55 -24.56 -3.27
N ASP A 54 0.91 -25.00 -2.17
CA ASP A 54 0.60 -24.11 -1.05
C ASP A 54 1.83 -23.48 -0.40
N PRO A 55 1.68 -22.28 0.20
CA PRO A 55 2.75 -21.62 0.91
C PRO A 55 3.37 -22.53 1.98
N SER A 56 4.70 -22.50 2.11
CA SER A 56 5.46 -23.30 3.09
C SER A 56 5.43 -24.82 2.86
N VAL A 57 4.89 -25.30 1.74
CA VAL A 57 4.85 -26.72 1.39
C VAL A 57 5.82 -26.99 0.24
N ASN A 58 6.81 -27.87 0.47
CA ASN A 58 7.86 -28.15 -0.51
C ASN A 58 7.42 -29.08 -1.65
N GLN A 59 6.40 -29.92 -1.41
CA GLN A 59 5.90 -30.90 -2.38
C GLN A 59 4.43 -31.19 -2.11
N GLY A 60 3.54 -30.74 -3.01
CA GLY A 60 2.13 -31.15 -3.06
C GLY A 60 1.29 -30.85 -1.80
N PRO A 61 -0.06 -30.78 -1.88
CA PRO A 61 -0.88 -30.91 -3.08
C PRO A 61 -0.66 -29.72 -4.03
N HIS A 62 -0.71 -30.00 -5.32
CA HIS A 62 -0.65 -28.96 -6.33
C HIS A 62 -2.05 -28.44 -6.64
N ARG A 63 -2.15 -27.16 -6.95
CA ARG A 63 -3.41 -26.47 -7.22
C ARG A 63 -3.21 -25.38 -8.28
N LYS A 64 -4.33 -24.91 -8.83
CA LYS A 64 -4.31 -23.69 -9.64
C LYS A 64 -4.09 -22.46 -8.75
N CYS A 65 -3.55 -21.42 -9.36
CA CYS A 65 -3.58 -20.05 -8.87
C CYS A 65 -5.02 -19.66 -8.47
N ASN A 66 -5.16 -19.05 -7.28
CA ASN A 66 -6.40 -18.55 -6.73
C ASN A 66 -6.71 -17.11 -7.16
N LEU A 67 -5.77 -16.43 -7.83
CA LEU A 67 -6.02 -15.11 -8.41
C LEU A 67 -6.94 -15.23 -9.62
N THR A 68 -7.93 -14.35 -9.66
CA THR A 68 -8.76 -14.15 -10.85
C THR A 68 -7.94 -13.63 -12.02
N LEU A 69 -8.46 -13.74 -13.24
CA LEU A 69 -7.76 -13.25 -14.43
C LEU A 69 -7.47 -11.74 -14.35
N ASP A 70 -8.40 -10.95 -13.81
CA ASP A 70 -8.22 -9.51 -13.63
C ASP A 70 -7.13 -9.18 -12.61
N GLU A 71 -7.04 -9.95 -11.52
CA GLU A 71 -5.98 -9.82 -10.52
C GLU A 71 -4.60 -10.20 -11.09
N GLN A 72 -4.52 -11.28 -11.88
CA GLN A 72 -3.28 -11.68 -12.58
C GLN A 72 -2.83 -10.60 -13.57
N LYS A 73 -3.77 -10.02 -14.33
CA LYS A 73 -3.49 -8.88 -15.20
C LYS A 73 -2.98 -7.67 -14.41
N ALA A 74 -3.65 -7.31 -13.31
CA ALA A 74 -3.23 -6.21 -12.45
C ALA A 74 -1.83 -6.43 -11.87
N GLN A 75 -1.52 -7.65 -11.43
CA GLN A 75 -0.19 -8.02 -10.93
C GLN A 75 0.87 -7.87 -12.04
N MET A 76 0.65 -8.46 -13.21
CA MET A 76 1.59 -8.37 -14.33
C MET A 76 1.81 -6.92 -14.79
N ALA A 77 0.74 -6.11 -14.83
CA ALA A 77 0.82 -4.69 -15.16
C ALA A 77 1.64 -3.91 -14.12
N LEU A 78 1.42 -4.13 -12.81
CA LEU A 78 2.21 -3.48 -11.77
C LEU A 78 3.68 -3.90 -11.82
N TRP A 79 3.99 -5.19 -11.98
CA TRP A 79 5.37 -5.68 -12.09
C TRP A 79 6.07 -5.07 -13.31
N SER A 80 5.34 -4.92 -14.42
CA SER A 80 5.87 -4.29 -15.63
C SER A 80 6.11 -2.80 -15.42
N MET A 81 5.15 -2.08 -14.86
CA MET A 81 5.26 -0.65 -14.57
C MET A 81 6.32 -0.34 -13.52
N THR A 82 6.58 -1.22 -12.56
CA THR A 82 7.64 -1.04 -11.55
C THR A 82 9.02 -1.51 -12.03
N LYS A 83 9.07 -2.14 -13.20
CA LYS A 83 10.25 -2.82 -13.75
C LYS A 83 10.80 -3.87 -12.79
N SER A 84 9.90 -4.56 -12.09
CA SER A 84 10.24 -5.73 -11.28
C SER A 84 10.74 -6.87 -12.17
N PRO A 85 11.70 -7.70 -11.72
CA PRO A 85 12.02 -8.95 -12.40
C PRO A 85 10.78 -9.81 -12.61
N LEU A 86 10.60 -10.31 -13.82
CA LEU A 86 9.47 -11.19 -14.17
C LEU A 86 9.91 -12.64 -14.02
N MET A 87 9.73 -13.20 -12.82
CA MET A 87 10.07 -14.59 -12.50
C MET A 87 8.78 -15.41 -12.37
N TYR A 88 8.54 -16.35 -13.27
CA TYR A 88 7.36 -17.21 -13.23
C TYR A 88 7.50 -18.30 -12.15
N GLY A 89 6.55 -18.38 -11.22
CA GLY A 89 6.59 -19.30 -10.07
C GLY A 89 5.90 -20.65 -10.28
N GLY A 90 5.07 -20.78 -11.32
CA GLY A 90 4.29 -22.00 -11.58
C GLY A 90 5.00 -23.04 -12.44
N ASP A 91 4.37 -24.21 -12.59
CA ASP A 91 4.81 -25.23 -13.54
C ASP A 91 4.40 -24.89 -14.97
N LEU A 92 5.38 -24.45 -15.78
CA LEU A 92 5.18 -24.08 -17.19
C LEU A 92 4.67 -25.23 -18.07
N ARG A 93 4.81 -26.49 -17.66
CA ARG A 93 4.28 -27.64 -18.41
C ARG A 93 2.75 -27.75 -18.31
N ASN A 94 2.18 -27.09 -17.31
CA ASN A 94 0.75 -27.07 -17.00
C ASN A 94 0.17 -25.65 -17.13
N LEU A 95 0.60 -24.92 -18.17
CA LEU A 95 0.20 -23.55 -18.44
C LEU A 95 -1.06 -23.50 -19.34
N ASP A 96 -2.05 -22.72 -18.94
CA ASP A 96 -3.23 -22.45 -19.78
C ASP A 96 -3.01 -21.23 -20.70
N ASP A 97 -3.77 -21.15 -21.78
CA ASP A 97 -3.65 -20.09 -22.79
C ASP A 97 -3.90 -18.68 -22.21
N SER A 98 -4.76 -18.54 -21.20
CA SER A 98 -5.06 -17.24 -20.60
C SER A 98 -3.85 -16.71 -19.84
N THR A 99 -3.23 -17.57 -19.03
CA THR A 99 -1.99 -17.24 -18.31
C THR A 99 -0.83 -17.01 -19.28
N LEU A 100 -0.70 -17.84 -20.33
CA LEU A 100 0.31 -17.66 -21.36
C LEU A 100 0.21 -16.29 -22.04
N ASN A 101 -1.01 -15.87 -22.40
CA ASN A 101 -1.26 -14.57 -23.03
C ASN A 101 -0.90 -13.39 -22.11
N ILE A 102 -1.03 -13.55 -20.78
CA ILE A 102 -0.62 -12.52 -19.82
C ILE A 102 0.90 -12.39 -19.79
N ILE A 103 1.62 -13.51 -19.62
CA ILE A 103 3.08 -13.49 -19.45
C ILE A 103 3.84 -13.23 -20.77
N THR A 104 3.18 -13.39 -21.91
CA THR A 104 3.75 -13.11 -23.25
C THR A 104 3.24 -11.80 -23.88
N ASN A 105 2.46 -10.98 -23.15
CA ASN A 105 1.97 -9.71 -23.67
C ASN A 105 3.15 -8.77 -24.02
N SER A 106 3.33 -8.51 -25.32
CA SER A 106 4.47 -7.75 -25.85
C SER A 106 4.52 -6.30 -25.34
N GLY A 107 3.36 -5.66 -25.11
CA GLY A 107 3.28 -4.31 -24.57
C GLY A 107 3.80 -4.24 -23.13
N LEU A 108 3.41 -5.18 -22.28
CA LEU A 108 3.89 -5.25 -20.89
C LEU A 108 5.38 -5.59 -20.82
N LEU A 109 5.85 -6.53 -21.64
CA LEU A 109 7.27 -6.84 -21.75
C LEU A 109 8.08 -5.63 -22.26
N LYS A 110 7.55 -4.87 -23.23
CA LYS A 110 8.14 -3.62 -23.71
C LYS A 110 8.25 -2.59 -22.59
N ILE A 111 7.18 -2.41 -21.80
CA ILE A 111 7.17 -1.54 -20.62
C ILE A 111 8.24 -2.01 -19.62
N ASN A 112 8.20 -3.27 -19.20
CA ASN A 112 9.13 -3.81 -18.20
C ASN A 112 10.59 -3.62 -18.63
N HIS A 113 10.91 -3.85 -19.90
CA HIS A 113 12.28 -3.80 -20.39
C HIS A 113 12.75 -2.38 -20.73
N TYR A 114 12.00 -1.65 -21.56
CA TYR A 114 12.48 -0.42 -22.20
C TYR A 114 12.03 0.88 -21.53
N SER A 115 10.95 0.86 -20.74
CA SER A 115 10.42 2.09 -20.13
C SER A 115 11.38 2.72 -19.10
N ARG A 116 11.16 4.00 -18.83
CA ARG A 116 11.90 4.86 -17.90
C ARG A 116 10.91 5.75 -17.14
N ASN A 117 11.39 6.43 -16.10
CA ASN A 117 10.61 7.39 -15.30
C ASN A 117 9.29 6.81 -14.75
N ASN A 118 9.34 5.53 -14.40
CA ASN A 118 8.20 4.81 -13.86
C ASN A 118 7.84 5.34 -12.48
N MET A 119 6.60 5.77 -12.31
CA MET A 119 6.11 6.30 -11.04
C MET A 119 4.59 6.20 -10.91
N GLU A 120 4.10 6.30 -9.67
CA GLU A 120 2.68 6.50 -9.41
C GLU A 120 2.25 7.87 -9.96
N PHE A 121 1.10 7.90 -10.62
CA PHE A 121 0.53 9.07 -11.25
C PHE A 121 -0.68 9.55 -10.45
N HIS A 122 -0.52 10.66 -9.75
CA HIS A 122 -1.53 11.15 -8.80
C HIS A 122 -2.65 11.99 -9.44
N TYR A 123 -2.50 12.41 -10.69
CA TYR A 123 -3.52 13.20 -11.40
C TYR A 123 -4.55 12.30 -12.09
N VAL A 124 -5.18 11.42 -11.33
CA VAL A 124 -6.23 10.51 -11.81
C VAL A 124 -7.54 10.78 -11.08
N HIS A 125 -8.61 10.97 -11.83
CA HIS A 125 -9.96 11.04 -11.30
C HIS A 125 -10.56 9.65 -11.31
N SER A 126 -11.25 9.29 -10.22
CA SER A 126 -11.85 7.96 -10.11
C SER A 126 -13.22 8.02 -9.44
N GLU A 127 -14.20 7.36 -10.06
CA GLU A 127 -15.57 7.26 -9.57
C GLU A 127 -16.06 5.80 -9.60
N ARG A 128 -16.76 5.35 -8.55
CA ARG A 128 -17.42 4.04 -8.56
C ARG A 128 -18.57 4.06 -9.55
N THR A 129 -18.70 3.02 -10.37
CA THR A 129 -19.85 2.91 -11.28
C THR A 129 -21.08 2.53 -10.45
N SER A 130 -22.00 3.47 -10.24
CA SER A 130 -23.27 3.19 -9.57
C SER A 130 -24.14 2.32 -10.46
N ASN A 131 -24.32 1.04 -10.11
CA ASN A 131 -25.52 0.27 -10.46
C ASN A 131 -25.66 -0.95 -9.53
N GLY A 132 -26.77 -0.94 -8.79
CA GLY A 132 -27.17 -1.96 -7.83
C GLY A 132 -28.16 -1.37 -6.83
N GLU A 133 -29.39 -1.07 -7.29
CA GLU A 133 -30.53 -0.92 -6.39
C GLU A 133 -30.60 -2.15 -5.49
N HIS A 134 -30.46 -1.97 -4.18
CA HIS A 134 -31.02 -2.91 -3.21
C HIS A 134 -32.04 -2.13 -2.39
N SER A 135 -33.29 -2.52 -2.61
CA SER A 135 -34.48 -2.10 -1.91
C SER A 135 -34.36 -2.30 -0.40
N GLY A 136 -34.93 -1.32 0.32
CA GLY A 136 -35.80 -1.53 1.48
C GLY A 136 -35.43 -2.55 2.56
N HIS A 137 -35.05 -1.99 3.71
CA HIS A 137 -35.39 -2.46 5.06
C HIS A 137 -34.83 -3.80 5.57
N PHE A 138 -33.83 -3.69 6.45
CA PHE A 138 -33.93 -4.29 7.80
C PHE A 138 -33.33 -3.32 8.82
N ARG A 139 -34.20 -2.69 9.63
CA ARG A 139 -33.80 -1.99 10.86
C ARG A 139 -33.57 -3.05 11.93
N SER A 140 -32.35 -3.16 12.45
CA SER A 140 -32.10 -3.79 13.75
C SER A 140 -31.81 -2.69 14.79
N PRO A 141 -32.55 -2.64 15.91
CA PRO A 141 -32.51 -1.52 16.85
C PRO A 141 -31.56 -1.78 18.02
N TYR A 142 -30.24 -1.82 17.80
CA TYR A 142 -29.26 -1.70 18.89
C TYR A 142 -27.97 -1.03 18.39
N PRO A 143 -27.49 0.07 19.01
CA PRO A 143 -26.25 0.73 18.59
C PRO A 143 -25.06 0.01 19.23
N VAL A 144 -24.35 -0.81 18.44
CA VAL A 144 -22.97 -1.17 18.74
C VAL A 144 -22.10 -0.50 17.69
N ARG A 145 -21.58 0.69 18.00
CA ARG A 145 -20.52 1.33 17.21
C ARG A 145 -19.21 0.58 17.48
N VAL A 146 -18.94 -0.46 16.68
CA VAL A 146 -17.56 -0.86 16.41
C VAL A 146 -17.07 0.05 15.30
N THR A 147 -16.24 1.02 15.65
CA THR A 147 -15.58 1.92 14.70
C THR A 147 -14.73 1.08 13.74
N LYS A 148 -15.07 1.13 12.45
CA LYS A 148 -14.23 0.66 11.36
C LYS A 148 -12.87 1.35 11.42
N ASN A 149 -11.78 0.58 11.34
CA ASN A 149 -10.43 1.12 11.21
C ASN A 149 -10.22 1.57 9.75
N ASP A 150 -10.41 2.86 9.49
CA ASP A 150 -10.25 3.51 8.19
C ASP A 150 -8.76 3.83 7.90
N GLY A 151 -7.94 2.82 7.59
CA GLY A 151 -6.64 3.04 6.92
C GLY A 151 -5.55 3.82 7.69
N ILE A 152 -5.75 4.12 8.98
CA ILE A 152 -4.79 4.83 9.84
C ILE A 152 -3.73 3.86 10.37
N PHE A 153 -2.45 4.24 10.31
CA PHE A 153 -1.37 3.47 10.91
C PHE A 153 -0.36 4.35 11.65
N VAL A 154 0.33 3.74 12.62
CA VAL A 154 1.41 4.36 13.38
C VAL A 154 2.73 4.04 12.69
N SER A 155 3.53 5.07 12.39
CA SER A 155 4.88 4.96 11.83
C SER A 155 5.90 5.66 12.75
N LEU A 156 7.20 5.54 12.44
CA LEU A 156 8.29 6.17 13.21
C LEU A 156 9.01 7.22 12.37
N THR A 157 9.14 8.43 12.92
CA THR A 157 9.92 9.53 12.34
C THR A 157 10.88 10.15 13.37
N ALA A 158 11.75 11.06 12.93
CA ALA A 158 12.61 11.84 13.82
C ALA A 158 11.75 12.72 14.74
N CYS A 159 12.09 12.80 16.03
CA CYS A 159 11.34 13.59 17.01
C CYS A 159 11.37 15.12 16.78
N SER A 160 12.27 15.58 15.91
CA SER A 160 12.35 16.97 15.45
C SER A 160 11.33 17.30 14.36
N ASP A 161 10.75 16.29 13.71
CA ASP A 161 9.73 16.44 12.69
C ASP A 161 8.45 17.03 13.31
N ASP A 162 7.84 18.02 12.64
CA ASP A 162 6.57 18.58 13.10
C ASP A 162 5.45 17.54 13.05
N ALA A 163 5.53 16.58 12.13
CA ALA A 163 4.61 15.45 12.08
C ALA A 163 4.72 14.52 13.30
N ALA A 164 5.77 14.58 14.12
CA ALA A 164 5.89 13.75 15.32
C ALA A 164 5.11 14.32 16.54
N LYS A 165 4.67 15.58 16.46
CA LYS A 165 4.05 16.32 17.57
C LYS A 165 2.53 16.11 17.60
N GLY A 166 1.89 16.53 18.69
CA GLY A 166 0.44 16.60 18.80
C GLY A 166 -0.23 15.39 19.47
N TRP A 167 0.55 14.51 20.10
CA TRP A 167 0.01 13.50 21.01
C TRP A 167 -0.33 14.12 22.37
N TYR A 168 -1.47 13.72 22.93
CA TYR A 168 -1.95 14.18 24.23
C TYR A 168 -2.65 13.06 24.99
N MET A 169 -2.72 13.18 26.31
CA MET A 169 -3.47 12.23 27.14
C MET A 169 -4.94 12.64 27.21
N PHE A 170 -5.85 11.69 26.99
CA PHE A 170 -7.28 11.89 27.15
C PHE A 170 -7.80 11.04 28.33
N PRO A 171 -8.18 11.66 29.45
CA PRO A 171 -8.75 10.94 30.58
C PRO A 171 -10.23 10.62 30.33
N GLN A 172 -10.60 9.34 30.36
CA GLN A 172 -11.99 8.89 30.40
C GLN A 172 -12.28 8.40 31.83
N ASP A 173 -13.32 8.95 32.47
CA ASP A 173 -13.83 8.58 33.79
C ASP A 173 -12.79 8.06 34.81
N GLY A 174 -12.00 9.00 35.32
CA GLY A 174 -11.18 8.77 36.51
C GLY A 174 -9.92 7.90 36.32
N LYS A 175 -9.54 7.51 35.09
CA LYS A 175 -8.24 6.89 34.82
C LYS A 175 -7.50 7.50 33.60
N PRO A 176 -6.16 7.70 33.70
CA PRO A 176 -5.34 8.28 32.63
C PRO A 176 -4.91 7.20 31.62
N ASP A 177 -5.85 6.63 30.87
CA ASP A 177 -5.58 5.37 30.19
C ASP A 177 -5.60 5.47 28.65
N HIS A 178 -5.70 6.67 28.04
CA HIS A 178 -5.59 6.81 26.58
C HIS A 178 -4.65 7.94 26.16
N ILE A 179 -3.88 7.65 25.10
CA ILE A 179 -3.02 8.60 24.40
C ILE A 179 -3.59 8.79 23.01
N CYS A 180 -3.96 10.03 22.72
CA CYS A 180 -4.70 10.40 21.52
C CYS A 180 -3.90 11.40 20.69
N ARG A 181 -4.21 11.43 19.40
CA ARG A 181 -3.74 12.45 18.48
C ARG A 181 -4.85 12.80 17.51
N ASN A 182 -5.04 14.11 17.27
CA ASN A 182 -5.94 14.58 16.23
C ASN A 182 -5.24 14.43 14.88
N TYR A 183 -5.94 13.85 13.90
CA TYR A 183 -5.40 13.64 12.56
C TYR A 183 -6.26 14.26 11.45
N GLU A 184 -7.57 14.48 11.69
CA GLU A 184 -8.47 15.14 10.73
C GLU A 184 -9.46 16.09 11.42
N ILE A 185 -10.01 17.04 10.66
CA ILE A 185 -11.14 17.89 11.06
C ILE A 185 -12.30 17.60 10.10
N LEU A 186 -13.35 16.96 10.60
CA LEU A 186 -14.57 16.66 9.85
C LEU A 186 -15.73 17.44 10.47
N ASN A 187 -16.39 18.31 9.68
CA ASN A 187 -17.53 19.13 10.10
C ASN A 187 -17.28 19.87 11.43
N ASP A 188 -16.19 20.64 11.50
CA ASP A 188 -15.74 21.40 12.68
C ASP A 188 -15.51 20.57 13.96
N LYS A 189 -15.34 19.24 13.82
CA LYS A 189 -14.96 18.34 14.91
C LYS A 189 -13.64 17.64 14.60
N ASN A 190 -12.70 17.73 15.54
CA ASN A 190 -11.44 16.99 15.47
C ASN A 190 -11.73 15.49 15.60
N VAL A 191 -11.26 14.71 14.63
CA VAL A 191 -11.26 13.26 14.69
C VAL A 191 -9.93 12.83 15.31
N SER A 192 -10.02 12.10 16.41
CA SER A 192 -8.87 11.69 17.22
C SER A 192 -8.64 10.19 17.10
N PHE A 193 -7.39 9.82 16.83
CA PHE A 193 -6.91 8.43 16.95
C PHE A 193 -6.35 8.23 18.35
N CYS A 194 -6.87 7.24 19.09
CA CYS A 194 -6.49 6.99 20.48
C CYS A 194 -5.99 5.57 20.69
N LEU A 195 -4.94 5.44 21.49
CA LEU A 195 -4.37 4.17 21.93
C LEU A 195 -4.47 4.03 23.44
N GLY A 196 -4.78 2.84 23.93
CA GLY A 196 -4.85 2.51 25.35
C GLY A 196 -3.47 2.43 25.99
N LYS A 197 -3.33 2.93 27.21
CA LYS A 197 -2.13 2.80 28.04
C LYS A 197 -2.32 1.62 28.98
N THR A 198 -1.56 0.55 28.79
CA THR A 198 -1.63 -0.64 29.65
C THR A 198 -0.78 -0.46 30.90
N LYS A 199 -1.29 -0.85 32.08
CA LYS A 199 -0.54 -0.80 33.34
C LYS A 199 0.22 -2.10 33.63
N ARG A 200 1.30 -1.92 34.40
CA ARG A 200 2.26 -2.91 34.91
C ARG A 200 1.60 -4.23 35.36
N PHE A 201 2.07 -5.36 34.81
CA PHE A 201 2.00 -6.65 35.52
C PHE A 201 3.13 -6.68 36.56
N LEU A 202 2.78 -6.50 37.84
CA LEU A 202 3.65 -6.91 38.93
C LEU A 202 3.49 -8.43 39.08
N ALA A 203 4.41 -9.20 38.48
CA ALA A 203 4.69 -10.52 38.99
C ALA A 203 5.40 -10.34 40.34
N SER A 204 4.85 -10.97 41.39
CA SER A 204 5.48 -11.02 42.70
C SER A 204 6.89 -11.59 42.58
N ASP A 205 7.79 -11.04 43.39
CA ASP A 205 9.12 -11.55 43.74
C ASP A 205 10.24 -11.22 42.73
N VAL A 206 10.90 -10.07 42.92
CA VAL A 206 12.27 -9.95 43.45
C VAL A 206 12.61 -8.47 43.65
N LEU A 207 13.19 -8.17 44.81
CA LEU A 207 13.52 -6.87 45.38
C LEU A 207 14.58 -6.06 44.60
N THR A 208 14.26 -4.78 44.40
CA THR A 208 15.09 -3.54 44.46
C THR A 208 16.49 -3.51 43.82
N MET A 209 16.69 -2.62 42.83
CA MET A 209 17.45 -1.35 42.94
C MET A 209 17.37 -0.58 41.59
N ASP A 210 17.29 0.76 41.68
CA ASP A 210 17.52 1.78 40.61
C ASP A 210 16.55 1.83 39.41
N THR A 211 15.98 2.95 38.95
CA THR A 211 16.18 4.40 39.13
C THR A 211 14.82 5.09 38.95
N LYS A 212 14.70 6.35 39.41
CA LYS A 212 13.59 7.28 39.12
C LYS A 212 13.27 7.49 37.62
N GLU A 213 14.03 6.91 36.69
CA GLU A 213 13.84 7.01 35.22
C GLU A 213 12.74 6.10 34.63
N HIS A 214 12.11 5.24 35.45
CA HIS A 214 11.13 4.25 34.96
C HIS A 214 9.67 4.55 35.33
N GLN A 215 9.38 5.75 35.85
CA GLN A 215 8.00 6.18 36.15
C GLN A 215 7.26 6.77 34.93
N SER A 216 7.98 7.25 33.90
CA SER A 216 7.39 7.88 32.71
C SER A 216 7.10 6.92 31.54
N LYS A 217 7.62 5.69 31.58
CA LYS A 217 7.55 4.72 30.47
C LYS A 217 6.41 3.72 30.64
N PHE A 218 5.74 3.38 29.54
CA PHE A 218 4.56 2.50 29.54
C PHE A 218 4.40 1.73 28.23
N HIS A 219 3.57 0.69 28.28
CA HIS A 219 3.09 -0.05 27.10
C HIS A 219 1.83 0.61 26.53
N ILE A 220 1.59 0.36 25.24
CA ILE A 220 0.45 0.93 24.49
C ILE A 220 -0.28 -0.20 23.75
N SER A 221 -1.61 -0.25 23.82
CA SER A 221 -2.46 -1.25 23.16
C SER A 221 -3.56 -0.61 22.28
N VAL A 222 -4.04 -1.34 21.26
CA VAL A 222 -5.13 -0.88 20.36
C VAL A 222 -6.52 -1.19 20.92
N THR A 223 -6.61 -2.22 21.75
CA THR A 223 -7.85 -2.72 22.36
C THR A 223 -7.66 -2.88 23.86
N ASN A 224 -8.74 -2.76 24.64
CA ASN A 224 -8.77 -3.08 26.09
C ASN A 224 -8.53 -4.58 26.39
N THR A 225 -7.96 -5.32 25.45
CA THR A 225 -7.52 -6.71 25.63
C THR A 225 -6.01 -6.68 25.89
N ASP A 226 -5.60 -7.10 27.08
CA ASP A 226 -4.26 -6.88 27.66
C ASP A 226 -3.09 -7.62 26.98
N ASP A 227 -3.30 -8.23 25.80
CA ASP A 227 -2.35 -9.20 25.24
C ASP A 227 -1.47 -8.66 24.08
N THR A 228 -1.77 -7.49 23.51
CA THR A 228 -1.04 -6.93 22.35
C THR A 228 -0.52 -5.51 22.59
N CYS A 229 0.80 -5.32 22.47
CA CYS A 229 1.51 -4.07 22.78
C CYS A 229 2.25 -3.49 21.58
N LEU A 230 2.32 -2.17 21.51
CA LEU A 230 3.00 -1.41 20.47
C LEU A 230 4.53 -1.66 20.52
N ASP A 231 5.13 -2.14 19.44
CA ASP A 231 6.50 -2.59 19.25
C ASP A 231 7.21 -1.73 18.20
N ALA A 232 8.29 -1.08 18.62
CA ALA A 232 9.12 -0.19 17.82
C ALA A 232 10.16 -0.92 16.95
N SER A 233 10.11 -2.26 16.83
CA SER A 233 10.99 -2.98 15.93
C SER A 233 10.62 -2.76 14.46
N ALA A 234 11.31 -1.84 13.80
CA ALA A 234 11.37 -1.79 12.36
C ALA A 234 12.12 -3.05 11.86
N GLY A 235 11.39 -4.06 11.42
CA GLY A 235 11.97 -5.18 10.69
C GLY A 235 11.54 -6.56 11.16
N ARG A 236 10.51 -7.08 10.49
CA ARG A 236 10.45 -8.50 10.13
C ARG A 236 10.21 -8.55 8.63
N ARG A 237 11.08 -9.24 7.88
CA ARG A 237 10.76 -9.65 6.50
C ARG A 237 9.69 -10.72 6.64
N GLN A 238 8.49 -10.34 6.28
CA GLN A 238 7.25 -11.06 6.50
C GLN A 238 6.37 -10.84 5.26
N THR A 239 5.59 -11.85 4.90
CA THR A 239 4.89 -11.98 3.60
C THR A 239 4.10 -10.73 3.25
N ALA A 240 3.90 -10.46 1.95
CA ALA A 240 3.26 -9.23 1.47
C ALA A 240 1.90 -8.92 2.16
N SER A 241 1.19 -9.95 2.62
CA SER A 241 -0.13 -9.95 3.28
C SER A 241 -0.10 -9.77 4.80
N GLU A 242 1.06 -9.71 5.46
CA GLU A 242 1.15 -9.42 6.91
C GLU A 242 0.94 -7.92 7.21
N ILE A 243 -0.10 -7.33 6.61
CA ILE A 243 -0.78 -6.16 7.18
C ILE A 243 -1.64 -6.67 8.34
N ARG A 244 -1.00 -6.85 9.49
CA ARG A 244 -1.63 -6.64 10.81
C ARG A 244 -0.77 -5.57 11.47
N LEU A 245 -1.35 -4.37 11.67
CA LEU A 245 -0.79 -3.19 12.34
C LEU A 245 0.72 -3.34 12.67
N PRO A 246 1.66 -2.82 11.85
CA PRO A 246 3.05 -3.29 11.76
C PRO A 246 3.94 -2.96 12.97
N MET A 247 3.32 -2.65 14.10
CA MET A 247 3.99 -2.33 15.34
C MET A 247 3.26 -2.99 16.52
N PHE A 248 2.58 -4.14 16.41
CA PHE A 248 2.01 -4.77 17.62
C PHE A 248 2.43 -6.22 17.74
N SER A 249 3.00 -6.56 18.89
CA SER A 249 3.41 -7.92 19.23
C SER A 249 2.93 -8.26 20.65
N ALA A 250 3.01 -9.54 21.03
CA ALA A 250 2.62 -9.96 22.38
C ALA A 250 3.37 -9.12 23.43
N CYS A 251 2.66 -8.62 24.43
CA CYS A 251 3.23 -7.75 25.45
C CYS A 251 4.41 -8.42 26.17
N ARG A 252 5.57 -7.73 26.18
CA ARG A 252 6.84 -8.16 26.78
C ARG A 252 7.50 -6.97 27.46
N TRP A 253 8.19 -7.24 28.57
CA TRP A 253 8.98 -6.24 29.26
C TRP A 253 10.32 -5.99 28.55
N HIS A 254 10.27 -5.32 27.40
CA HIS A 254 11.42 -5.06 26.55
C HIS A 254 11.41 -3.63 26.03
N ALA A 255 12.57 -2.97 25.95
CA ALA A 255 12.70 -1.57 25.54
C ALA A 255 12.02 -1.24 24.18
N LYS A 256 11.86 -2.25 23.32
CA LYS A 256 11.15 -2.17 22.03
C LYS A 256 9.67 -1.84 22.17
N GLN A 257 9.03 -2.20 23.28
CA GLN A 257 7.61 -1.93 23.52
C GLN A 257 7.37 -0.85 24.58
N MET A 258 8.43 -0.15 25.01
CA MET A 258 8.34 0.89 26.03
C MET A 258 8.32 2.26 25.37
N TRP A 259 7.28 3.03 25.69
CA TRP A 259 7.04 4.36 25.13
C TRP A 259 6.96 5.42 26.21
N GLU A 260 7.32 6.65 25.85
CA GLU A 260 7.29 7.81 26.73
C GLU A 260 6.66 9.00 26.01
N LEU A 261 5.70 9.67 26.65
CA LEU A 261 5.13 10.91 26.13
C LEU A 261 5.87 12.10 26.76
N ASN A 262 6.51 12.93 25.94
CA ASN A 262 7.23 14.10 26.42
C ASN A 262 6.33 15.35 26.52
N ALA A 263 6.83 16.41 27.17
CA ALA A 263 6.09 17.67 27.32
C ALA A 263 5.79 18.41 26.01
N ASN A 264 6.51 18.07 24.92
CA ASN A 264 6.33 18.65 23.59
C ASN A 264 5.25 17.92 22.77
N GLY A 265 4.57 16.92 23.35
CA GLY A 265 3.53 16.15 22.68
C GLY A 265 4.06 15.11 21.69
N ASN A 266 5.29 14.62 21.90
CA ASN A 266 5.86 13.53 21.12
C ASN A 266 5.78 12.21 21.89
N LEU A 267 5.40 11.15 21.19
CA LEU A 267 5.40 9.79 21.72
C LEU A 267 6.69 9.06 21.31
N VAL A 268 7.63 8.91 22.23
CA VAL A 268 9.01 8.48 21.97
C VAL A 268 9.20 6.99 22.26
N SER A 269 9.84 6.26 21.34
CA SER A 269 10.29 4.89 21.57
C SER A 269 11.53 4.84 22.45
N SER A 270 11.52 3.99 23.48
CA SER A 270 12.69 3.76 24.34
C SER A 270 13.80 2.94 23.66
N TYR A 271 13.51 2.28 22.53
CA TYR A 271 14.47 1.46 21.79
C TYR A 271 15.16 2.25 20.69
N SER A 272 14.38 2.82 19.76
CA SER A 272 14.93 3.51 18.58
C SER A 272 15.18 5.00 18.81
N ARG A 273 14.65 5.58 19.90
CA ARG A 273 14.59 7.04 20.15
C ARG A 273 13.86 7.83 19.06
N LEU A 274 13.16 7.15 18.16
CA LEU A 274 12.27 7.75 17.17
C LEU A 274 10.92 8.04 17.81
N CYS A 275 10.17 8.95 17.20
CA CYS A 275 8.86 9.35 17.65
C CYS A 275 7.77 8.74 16.77
N ALA A 276 6.68 8.32 17.41
CA ALA A 276 5.51 7.80 16.74
C ALA A 276 4.81 8.94 16.01
N THR A 277 4.48 8.73 14.75
CA THR A 277 3.56 9.59 14.01
C THR A 277 2.35 8.80 13.56
N VAL A 278 1.22 9.48 13.45
CA VAL A 278 0.01 8.91 12.85
C VAL A 278 0.03 9.36 11.40
N GLU A 279 0.16 8.41 10.51
CA GLU A 279 -0.17 8.62 9.11
C GLU A 279 -1.64 8.19 8.97
N SER A 280 -2.52 9.17 8.82
CA SER A 280 -3.61 8.91 7.89
C SER A 280 -2.89 8.74 6.55
N ARG A 281 -3.24 7.69 5.79
CA ARG A 281 -3.28 7.97 4.37
C ARG A 281 -4.28 9.11 4.27
N ASP A 282 -3.80 10.32 4.05
CA ASP A 282 -4.56 11.25 3.23
C ASP A 282 -4.94 10.39 2.02
N GLU A 283 -6.16 9.86 2.03
CA GLU A 283 -6.88 9.62 0.80
C GLU A 283 -7.16 11.00 0.22
N GLY A 284 -6.08 11.67 -0.20
CA GLY A 284 -6.09 12.80 -1.09
C GLY A 284 -6.64 12.29 -2.41
N GLY A 285 -7.97 12.14 -2.46
CA GLY A 285 -8.80 12.00 -3.64
C GLY A 285 -8.56 10.82 -4.56
N THR A 286 -8.48 9.56 -4.09
CA THR A 286 -8.90 8.36 -4.89
C THR A 286 -8.96 7.09 -4.02
N SER A 287 -10.06 6.87 -3.29
CA SER A 287 -10.26 5.58 -2.59
C SER A 287 -10.35 4.44 -3.61
N GLY A 288 -9.39 3.52 -3.60
CA GLY A 288 -9.35 2.33 -4.46
C GLY A 288 -8.72 2.51 -5.85
N GLY A 289 -8.87 3.66 -6.50
CA GLY A 289 -8.26 3.92 -7.82
C GLY A 289 -6.79 4.33 -7.72
N ARG A 290 -5.89 3.68 -8.48
CA ARG A 290 -4.48 4.08 -8.63
C ARG A 290 -4.08 4.16 -10.09
N ALA A 291 -3.12 5.03 -10.42
CA ALA A 291 -2.55 5.09 -11.74
C ALA A 291 -1.02 5.07 -11.69
N TRP A 292 -0.39 4.54 -12.73
CA TRP A 292 1.05 4.60 -12.96
C TRP A 292 1.34 5.18 -14.33
N ILE A 293 2.47 5.88 -14.43
CA ILE A 293 2.96 6.44 -15.69
C ILE A 293 4.43 6.05 -15.91
N ALA A 294 4.81 5.88 -17.16
CA ALA A 294 6.19 5.69 -17.57
C ALA A 294 6.42 6.24 -19.00
N THR A 295 7.68 6.47 -19.35
CA THR A 295 8.09 6.88 -20.70
C THR A 295 8.78 5.74 -21.44
N GLY A 296 8.40 5.50 -22.68
CA GLY A 296 9.12 4.64 -23.62
C GLY A 296 10.45 5.23 -24.07
N SER A 297 11.20 4.45 -24.83
CA SER A 297 12.49 4.85 -25.37
C SER A 297 12.40 5.79 -26.57
N GLU A 298 11.27 5.76 -27.29
CA GLU A 298 11.04 6.53 -28.51
C GLU A 298 10.12 7.74 -28.28
N GLY A 299 9.70 7.95 -27.03
CA GLY A 299 8.82 9.05 -26.63
C GLY A 299 7.38 8.63 -26.33
N GLU A 300 7.07 7.34 -26.43
CA GLU A 300 5.75 6.81 -26.08
C GLU A 300 5.48 7.00 -24.58
N ILE A 301 4.22 7.14 -24.22
CA ILE A 301 3.79 7.29 -22.83
C ILE A 301 2.99 6.06 -22.44
N TYR A 302 3.36 5.41 -21.35
CA TYR A 302 2.62 4.31 -20.79
C TYR A 302 1.80 4.79 -19.60
N LEU A 303 0.50 4.55 -19.63
CA LEU A 303 -0.43 4.87 -18.55
C LEU A 303 -1.15 3.59 -18.12
N ALA A 304 -1.09 3.26 -16.84
CA ALA A 304 -1.79 2.11 -16.29
C ALA A 304 -2.79 2.57 -15.23
N PHE A 305 -4.03 2.14 -15.36
CA PHE A 305 -5.09 2.28 -14.35
C PHE A 305 -5.24 0.98 -13.57
N PHE A 306 -5.43 1.11 -12.27
CA PHE A 306 -5.62 -0.01 -11.34
C PHE A 306 -6.81 0.30 -10.44
N ASN A 307 -7.71 -0.66 -10.34
CA ASN A 307 -8.82 -0.60 -9.40
C ASN A 307 -8.56 -1.57 -8.27
N LEU A 308 -8.30 -1.06 -7.06
CA LEU A 308 -8.09 -1.87 -5.87
C LEU A 308 -9.37 -2.21 -5.10
N ASP A 309 -10.51 -1.64 -5.51
CA ASP A 309 -11.81 -1.90 -4.90
C ASP A 309 -12.44 -3.19 -5.47
N SER A 310 -13.36 -3.76 -4.71
CA SER A 310 -14.18 -4.92 -5.09
C SER A 310 -15.32 -4.60 -6.07
N MET A 311 -15.44 -3.33 -6.49
CA MET A 311 -16.45 -2.84 -7.42
C MET A 311 -15.79 -2.14 -8.58
N SER A 312 -16.39 -2.22 -9.78
CA SER A 312 -15.90 -1.51 -10.95
C SER A 312 -15.83 0.01 -10.74
N ARG A 313 -14.84 0.64 -11.36
CA ARG A 313 -14.54 2.06 -11.22
C ARG A 313 -14.29 2.67 -12.59
N LYS A 314 -14.87 3.84 -12.85
CA LYS A 314 -14.47 4.69 -13.97
C LYS A 314 -13.23 5.47 -13.55
N MET A 315 -12.19 5.40 -14.37
CA MET A 315 -10.92 6.08 -14.15
C MET A 315 -10.64 7.00 -15.32
N THR A 316 -10.26 8.24 -15.03
CA THR A 316 -10.09 9.30 -16.02
C THR A 316 -8.82 10.09 -15.74
N VAL A 317 -8.04 10.38 -16.77
CA VAL A 317 -6.85 11.25 -16.72
C VAL A 317 -6.96 12.28 -17.83
N GLN A 318 -6.69 13.54 -17.51
CA GLN A 318 -6.59 14.60 -18.52
C GLN A 318 -5.24 14.51 -19.24
N ILE A 319 -5.24 14.67 -20.57
CA ILE A 319 -4.01 14.67 -21.39
C ILE A 319 -3.07 15.79 -20.93
N SER A 320 -3.61 16.92 -20.50
CA SER A 320 -2.83 18.05 -19.97
C SER A 320 -2.05 17.69 -18.69
N ASP A 321 -2.54 16.75 -17.89
CA ASP A 321 -1.87 16.29 -16.67
C ASP A 321 -0.68 15.37 -16.96
N LEU A 322 -0.68 14.66 -18.10
CA LEU A 322 0.46 13.86 -18.55
C LEU A 322 1.71 14.75 -18.70
N GLY A 323 1.54 15.99 -19.18
CA GLY A 323 2.64 16.94 -19.38
C GLY A 323 3.29 17.47 -18.11
N LYS A 324 2.58 17.39 -16.97
CA LYS A 324 3.14 17.78 -15.66
C LYS A 324 4.27 16.84 -15.22
N VAL A 325 4.22 15.59 -15.65
CA VAL A 325 5.17 14.54 -15.24
C VAL A 325 6.25 14.29 -16.29
N LEU A 326 5.94 14.53 -17.57
CA LEU A 326 6.79 14.17 -18.71
C LEU A 326 7.70 15.29 -19.23
N GLY A 327 7.62 16.48 -18.65
CA GLY A 327 8.33 17.66 -19.14
C GLY A 327 7.55 18.33 -20.28
N ARG A 328 7.35 19.65 -20.15
CA ARG A 328 6.37 20.46 -20.90
C ARG A 328 6.47 20.45 -22.44
N ASN A 329 7.50 19.85 -23.03
CA ASN A 329 7.77 19.99 -24.47
C ASN A 329 7.13 18.90 -25.36
N LEU A 330 6.56 17.81 -24.80
CA LEU A 330 6.02 16.72 -25.63
C LEU A 330 4.58 16.93 -26.13
N LEU A 331 3.75 17.69 -25.40
CA LEU A 331 2.28 17.64 -25.58
C LEU A 331 1.66 18.90 -26.20
N GLU A 332 2.44 19.95 -26.46
CA GLU A 332 1.87 21.27 -26.82
C GLU A 332 1.40 21.39 -28.28
N LYS A 333 1.58 20.38 -29.16
CA LYS A 333 1.30 20.57 -30.61
C LYS A 333 0.57 19.47 -31.37
N ASN A 334 0.44 18.25 -30.86
CA ASN A 334 -0.16 17.13 -31.62
C ASN A 334 -1.29 16.43 -30.84
N PRO A 335 -2.38 16.01 -31.52
CA PRO A 335 -3.36 15.14 -30.89
C PRO A 335 -2.74 13.78 -30.57
N CYS A 336 -2.94 13.28 -29.36
CA CYS A 336 -2.44 11.98 -28.95
C CYS A 336 -3.38 10.86 -29.43
N SER A 337 -2.84 9.74 -29.89
CA SER A 337 -3.59 8.49 -30.03
C SER A 337 -3.16 7.51 -28.94
N TYR A 338 -4.01 6.56 -28.56
CA TYR A 338 -3.64 5.56 -27.56
C TYR A 338 -4.20 4.18 -27.86
N THR A 339 -3.43 3.14 -27.54
CA THR A 339 -3.81 1.75 -27.72
C THR A 339 -3.91 1.06 -26.37
N GLU A 340 -5.00 0.34 -26.12
CA GLU A 340 -5.16 -0.46 -24.91
C GLU A 340 -4.44 -1.80 -25.08
N VAL A 341 -3.49 -2.07 -24.16
CA VAL A 341 -2.46 -3.09 -24.29
C VAL A 341 -2.99 -4.52 -24.15
N TRP A 342 -4.08 -4.73 -23.42
CA TRP A 342 -4.65 -6.08 -23.27
C TRP A 342 -5.45 -6.53 -24.49
N SER A 343 -6.26 -5.64 -25.07
CA SER A 343 -7.14 -5.92 -26.21
C SER A 343 -6.54 -5.55 -27.56
N GLY A 344 -5.48 -4.75 -27.58
CA GLY A 344 -4.91 -4.17 -28.80
C GLY A 344 -5.80 -3.12 -29.46
N LYS A 345 -6.88 -2.70 -28.80
CA LYS A 345 -7.82 -1.72 -29.34
C LYS A 345 -7.17 -0.35 -29.39
N ASN A 346 -7.02 0.19 -30.60
CA ASN A 346 -6.58 1.56 -30.82
C ASN A 346 -7.76 2.52 -30.68
N PHE A 347 -7.57 3.54 -29.86
CA PHE A 347 -8.43 4.70 -29.73
C PHE A 347 -7.68 5.84 -30.41
N GLY A 348 -8.28 6.37 -31.49
CA GLY A 348 -7.66 7.36 -32.36
C GLY A 348 -7.33 8.69 -31.67
N PRO A 349 -7.21 9.81 -32.40
CA PRO A 349 -6.78 11.07 -31.82
C PRO A 349 -7.76 11.58 -30.75
N VAL A 350 -7.28 11.72 -29.52
CA VAL A 350 -8.01 12.27 -28.37
C VAL A 350 -7.31 13.53 -27.89
N LYS A 351 -8.11 14.54 -27.56
CA LYS A 351 -7.63 15.89 -27.23
C LYS A 351 -7.71 16.23 -25.75
N GLU A 352 -8.62 15.61 -25.02
CA GLU A 352 -8.98 16.07 -23.66
C GLU A 352 -8.62 15.04 -22.61
N GLU A 353 -9.24 13.85 -22.63
CA GLU A 353 -9.09 12.87 -21.56
C GLU A 353 -8.98 11.42 -22.04
N ILE A 354 -8.29 10.60 -21.25
CA ILE A 354 -8.31 9.14 -21.37
C ILE A 354 -9.18 8.62 -20.23
N SER A 355 -10.29 7.97 -20.57
CA SER A 355 -11.25 7.42 -19.61
C SER A 355 -11.51 5.96 -19.89
N ALA A 356 -11.56 5.13 -18.84
CA ALA A 356 -11.95 3.73 -18.97
C ALA A 356 -12.61 3.18 -17.70
N VAL A 357 -13.43 2.13 -17.87
CA VAL A 357 -14.03 1.40 -16.74
C VAL A 357 -13.12 0.22 -16.41
N VAL A 358 -12.58 0.21 -15.20
CA VAL A 358 -11.71 -0.83 -14.69
C VAL A 358 -12.51 -1.73 -13.74
N HIS A 359 -12.56 -3.02 -14.03
CA HIS A 359 -13.27 -4.00 -13.22
C HIS A 359 -12.68 -4.16 -11.82
N SER A 360 -13.41 -4.82 -10.92
CA SER A 360 -12.94 -5.15 -9.56
C SER A 360 -11.55 -5.78 -9.60
N HIS A 361 -10.62 -5.26 -8.81
CA HIS A 361 -9.23 -5.73 -8.73
C HIS A 361 -8.47 -5.74 -10.07
N GLY A 362 -9.02 -5.10 -11.10
CA GLY A 362 -8.52 -5.14 -12.46
C GLY A 362 -7.54 -4.03 -12.78
N SER A 363 -7.02 -4.09 -14.01
CA SER A 363 -6.17 -3.05 -14.58
C SER A 363 -6.49 -2.78 -16.04
N MET A 364 -6.15 -1.59 -16.50
CA MET A 364 -6.10 -1.24 -17.92
C MET A 364 -4.80 -0.52 -18.21
N VAL A 365 -4.12 -0.87 -19.30
CA VAL A 365 -2.82 -0.29 -19.64
C VAL A 365 -2.90 0.28 -21.04
N PHE A 366 -2.39 1.50 -21.21
CA PHE A 366 -2.44 2.26 -22.45
C PHE A 366 -1.03 2.62 -22.90
N GLU A 367 -0.74 2.41 -24.18
CA GLU A 367 0.39 3.01 -24.88
C GLU A 367 -0.13 4.23 -25.64
N ILE A 368 0.37 5.41 -25.30
CA ILE A 368 -0.07 6.71 -25.79
C ILE A 368 1.05 7.30 -26.65
N ILE A 369 0.70 7.78 -27.83
CA ILE A 369 1.60 8.39 -28.80
C ILE A 369 1.09 9.78 -29.12
N CYS A 370 1.93 10.78 -28.83
CA CYS A 370 1.78 12.19 -29.15
C CYS A 370 3.04 12.62 -29.92
#